data_AF-A0A0S9C844-F1
#
_entry.id   AF-A0A0S9C844-F1
#
_cell.length_a   1.000
_cell.length_b   1.000
_cell.length_c   1.000
_cell.angle_alpha   90.00
_cell.angle_beta   90.00
_cell.angle_gamma   90.00
#
_symmetry.space_group_name_H-M   'P 1'
#
loop_
_entity.id
_entity.type
_entity.pdbx_description
1 polymer ?
#
loop_
_entity_poly.entity_id
_entity_poly.type
_entity_poly.pdbx_seq_one_letter_code
_entity_poly.pdbx_strand_id
1 'polypeptide(L)'
;MRHILACMAFISLAAAPQVAAAQDASFYRCDNRPVRVDIAAMPLGDALKKFTNATRCPVSLDVRQVANADAHDVPTARVKGRMSPARILRQMLSASPLKAKVIKGGFSVYMK
;
A
#
# COMPACT_ATOMS: atom_id res chain seq x y z
N MET A 1 32.08 -41.80 -46.59
CA MET A 1 31.49 -40.46 -46.82
C MET A 1 31.04 -39.90 -45.49
N ARG A 2 31.24 -38.60 -45.34
CA ARG A 2 31.32 -37.82 -44.11
C ARG A 2 29.94 -37.22 -43.84
N HIS A 3 29.27 -37.60 -42.75
CA HIS A 3 28.10 -36.86 -42.27
C HIS A 3 28.26 -36.52 -40.79
N ILE A 4 28.52 -35.22 -40.61
CA ILE A 4 28.57 -34.45 -39.38
C ILE A 4 27.13 -34.22 -38.93
N LEU A 5 26.78 -34.56 -37.69
CA LEU A 5 25.61 -34.03 -37.00
C LEU A 5 25.97 -33.92 -35.51
N ALA A 6 26.52 -32.78 -35.10
CA ALA A 6 25.78 -31.62 -34.57
C ALA A 6 25.30 -31.86 -33.12
N CYS A 7 26.20 -31.60 -32.17
CA CYS A 7 25.88 -31.44 -30.76
C CYS A 7 24.92 -30.27 -30.56
N MET A 8 23.63 -30.55 -30.34
CA MET A 8 22.72 -29.57 -29.75
C MET A 8 22.96 -29.53 -28.24
N ALA A 9 23.72 -28.54 -27.79
CA ALA A 9 23.78 -28.17 -26.38
C ALA A 9 22.46 -27.49 -26.00
N PHE A 10 21.60 -28.21 -25.27
CA PHE A 10 20.47 -27.60 -24.57
C PHE A 10 21.01 -26.74 -23.44
N ILE A 11 21.05 -25.42 -23.64
CA ILE A 11 21.30 -24.45 -22.58
C ILE A 11 20.05 -24.47 -21.69
N SER A 12 20.12 -25.20 -20.58
CA SER A 12 19.12 -25.13 -19.52
C SER A 12 19.13 -23.72 -18.95
N LEU A 13 18.17 -22.90 -19.37
CA LEU A 13 17.91 -21.60 -18.79
C LEU A 13 17.47 -21.82 -17.34
N ALA A 14 18.41 -21.74 -16.41
CA ALA A 14 18.13 -21.80 -14.98
C ALA A 14 17.23 -20.61 -14.63
N ALA A 15 15.93 -20.85 -14.55
CA ALA A 15 14.99 -19.91 -13.96
C ALA A 15 15.35 -19.80 -12.48
N ALA A 16 16.17 -18.80 -12.14
CA ALA A 16 16.39 -18.42 -10.76
C ALA A 16 15.02 -18.17 -10.13
N PRO A 17 14.72 -18.73 -8.95
CA PRO A 17 13.55 -18.33 -8.22
C PRO A 17 13.76 -16.85 -7.89
N GLN A 18 13.06 -16.00 -8.62
CA GLN A 18 12.86 -14.61 -8.24
C GLN A 18 12.05 -14.69 -6.95
N VAL A 19 12.78 -14.70 -5.83
CA VAL A 19 12.22 -14.57 -4.50
C VAL A 19 11.61 -13.18 -4.51
N ALA A 20 10.34 -13.09 -4.87
CA ALA A 20 9.54 -11.92 -4.62
C ALA A 20 9.65 -11.71 -3.11
N ALA A 21 10.46 -10.73 -2.72
CA ALA A 21 10.58 -10.30 -1.35
C ALA A 21 9.25 -9.64 -0.97
N ALA A 22 8.24 -10.48 -0.75
CA ALA A 22 7.10 -10.14 0.07
C ALA A 22 7.71 -9.77 1.41
N GLN A 23 7.85 -8.46 1.63
CA GLN A 23 8.44 -7.87 2.82
C GLN A 23 7.94 -8.65 4.04
N ASP A 24 8.90 -9.13 4.83
CA ASP A 24 8.68 -9.95 6.02
C ASP A 24 7.33 -9.64 6.65
N ALA A 25 6.49 -10.67 6.74
CA ALA A 25 5.22 -10.63 7.44
C ALA A 25 5.44 -10.55 8.96
N SER A 26 6.39 -9.73 9.41
CA SER A 26 6.47 -9.20 10.77
C SER A 26 5.21 -8.40 10.99
N PHE A 27 4.15 -9.12 11.37
CA PHE A 27 2.83 -8.70 11.78
C PHE A 27 2.80 -7.21 12.13
N TYR A 28 2.49 -6.36 11.16
CA TYR A 28 2.17 -4.97 11.41
C TYR A 28 0.93 -4.98 12.30
N ARG A 29 1.15 -4.98 13.62
CA ARG A 29 0.06 -4.78 14.56
C ARG A 29 -0.24 -3.30 14.50
N CYS A 30 -1.22 -2.97 13.67
CA CYS A 30 -1.87 -1.68 13.73
C CYS A 30 -2.65 -1.62 15.06
N ASP A 31 -1.90 -1.49 16.16
CA ASP A 31 -2.45 -1.23 17.46
C ASP A 31 -3.13 0.13 17.33
N ASN A 32 -4.44 0.20 17.57
CA ASN A 32 -5.21 1.43 17.44
C ASN A 32 -4.87 2.46 18.55
N ARG A 33 -3.63 2.47 19.04
CA ARG A 33 -3.08 3.36 20.07
C ARG A 33 -2.98 4.78 19.54
N PRO A 34 -3.17 5.81 20.37
CA PRO A 34 -3.07 7.19 19.93
C PRO A 34 -1.66 7.60 19.49
N VAL A 35 -1.52 8.11 18.26
CA VAL A 35 -0.29 8.62 17.66
C VAL A 35 -0.41 10.13 17.45
N ARG A 36 0.68 10.88 17.62
CA ARG A 36 0.76 12.32 17.29
C ARG A 36 1.07 12.49 15.81
N VAL A 37 0.27 13.27 15.09
CA VAL A 37 0.46 13.53 13.67
C VAL A 37 0.22 15.01 13.33
N ASP A 38 0.88 15.48 12.27
CA ASP A 38 0.59 16.73 11.54
C ASP A 38 0.72 16.40 10.04
N ILE A 39 -0.40 16.03 9.42
CA ILE A 39 -0.50 15.70 8.00
C ILE A 39 -1.28 16.83 7.34
N ALA A 40 -0.60 17.63 6.52
CA ALA A 40 -1.23 18.69 5.72
C ALA A 40 -2.18 18.11 4.67
N ALA A 41 -3.04 18.96 4.10
CA ALA A 41 -3.81 18.57 2.93
C ALA A 41 -2.85 18.30 1.75
N MET A 42 -2.99 17.15 1.09
CA MET A 42 -2.15 16.72 -0.03
C MET A 42 -2.86 15.60 -0.81
N PRO A 43 -2.35 15.19 -2.00
CA PRO A 43 -2.86 14.04 -2.72
C PRO A 43 -2.92 12.77 -1.86
N LEU A 44 -3.94 11.95 -2.05
CA LEU A 44 -4.19 10.74 -1.29
C LEU A 44 -2.97 9.82 -1.22
N GLY A 45 -2.26 9.63 -2.34
CA GLY A 45 -1.06 8.78 -2.37
C GLY A 45 -0.01 9.21 -1.34
N ASP A 46 0.33 10.51 -1.33
CA ASP A 46 1.29 11.09 -0.40
C ASP A 46 0.77 11.09 1.03
N ALA A 47 -0.51 11.37 1.20
CA ALA A 47 -1.16 11.40 2.49
C ALA A 47 -1.13 10.01 3.15
N LEU A 48 -1.41 8.94 2.40
CA LEU A 48 -1.35 7.55 2.86
C LEU A 48 0.09 7.09 3.17
N LYS A 49 1.07 7.57 2.39
CA LYS A 49 2.49 7.33 2.69
C LYS A 49 2.89 8.00 4.02
N LYS A 50 2.50 9.26 4.24
CA LYS A 50 2.74 9.94 5.52
C LYS A 50 2.01 9.28 6.69
N PHE A 51 0.77 8.86 6.47
CA PHE A 51 0.00 8.10 7.46
C PHE A 51 0.70 6.80 7.86
N THR A 52 1.14 6.01 6.89
CA THR A 52 1.82 4.72 7.12
C THR A 52 3.13 4.94 7.87
N ASN A 53 3.90 5.97 7.49
CA ASN A 53 5.14 6.31 8.18
C ASN A 53 4.92 6.73 9.63
N ALA A 54 3.88 7.52 9.90
CA ALA A 54 3.58 8.02 11.24
C ALA A 54 2.99 6.94 12.16
N THR A 55 2.07 6.12 11.64
CA THR A 55 1.29 5.15 12.43
C THR A 55 1.85 3.75 12.40
N ARG A 56 2.76 3.44 11.46
CA ARG A 56 3.22 2.08 11.13
C ARG A 56 2.08 1.13 10.73
N CYS A 57 0.90 1.64 10.42
CA CYS A 57 -0.23 0.86 9.94
C CYS A 57 -0.23 0.82 8.42
N PRO A 58 -0.15 -0.37 7.79
CA PRO A 58 -0.26 -0.49 6.35
C PRO A 58 -1.68 -0.11 5.89
N VAL A 59 -1.74 0.49 4.69
CA VAL A 59 -3.00 0.85 4.04
C VAL A 59 -3.01 0.29 2.62
N SER A 60 -4.06 -0.46 2.30
CA SER A 60 -4.31 -0.94 0.94
C SER A 60 -5.38 -0.06 0.27
N LEU A 61 -5.14 0.35 -0.96
CA LEU A 61 -6.18 0.91 -1.83
C LEU A 61 -6.94 -0.25 -2.47
N ASP A 62 -8.27 -0.30 -2.34
CA ASP A 62 -9.08 -1.29 -3.04
C ASP A 62 -9.10 -0.96 -4.53
N VAL A 63 -8.19 -1.59 -5.27
CA VAL A 63 -7.90 -1.30 -6.68
C VAL A 63 -9.09 -1.51 -7.61
N ARG A 64 -10.13 -2.26 -7.22
CA ARG A 64 -11.33 -2.39 -8.06
C ARG A 64 -12.24 -1.15 -8.01
N GLN A 65 -12.06 -0.28 -7.02
CA GLN A 65 -12.90 0.90 -6.78
C GLN A 65 -12.10 2.21 -6.78
N VAL A 66 -10.77 2.14 -6.63
CA VAL A 66 -9.89 3.29 -6.37
C VAL A 66 -8.63 3.29 -7.26
N ALA A 67 -8.43 2.34 -8.19
CA ALA A 67 -7.18 2.27 -8.99
C ALA A 67 -7.09 3.22 -10.19
N ASN A 68 -8.14 3.97 -10.51
CA ASN A 68 -7.97 5.02 -11.52
C ASN A 68 -7.01 6.06 -10.97
N ALA A 69 -6.02 6.47 -11.76
CA ALA A 69 -4.96 7.41 -11.36
C ALA A 69 -5.50 8.63 -10.61
N ASP A 70 -6.71 9.07 -10.96
CA ASP A 70 -7.47 10.14 -10.33
C ASP A 70 -7.60 10.02 -8.80
N ALA A 71 -7.72 8.80 -8.26
CA ALA A 71 -7.90 8.62 -6.83
C ALA A 71 -6.64 8.95 -6.02
N HIS A 72 -5.46 8.78 -6.60
CA HIS A 72 -4.20 9.17 -5.96
C HIS A 72 -4.07 10.69 -5.84
N ASP A 73 -4.69 11.43 -6.76
CA ASP A 73 -4.72 12.88 -6.80
C ASP A 73 -5.86 13.50 -5.96
N VAL A 74 -6.76 12.68 -5.42
CA VAL A 74 -7.84 13.16 -4.54
C VAL A 74 -7.23 13.85 -3.31
N PRO A 75 -7.53 15.13 -3.08
CA PRO A 75 -6.97 15.85 -1.94
C PRO A 75 -7.56 15.33 -0.62
N THR A 76 -6.70 15.07 0.35
CA THR A 76 -7.10 14.73 1.72
C THR A 76 -7.23 15.98 2.58
N ALA A 77 -8.07 15.93 3.61
CA ALA A 77 -8.14 16.99 4.61
C ALA A 77 -6.90 17.00 5.51
N ARG A 78 -6.58 18.18 6.04
CA ARG A 78 -5.53 18.34 7.06
C ARG A 78 -5.92 17.63 8.35
N VAL A 79 -4.97 16.90 8.95
CA VAL A 79 -5.13 16.27 10.27
C VAL A 79 -3.97 16.63 11.17
N LYS A 80 -4.27 17.14 12.36
CA LYS A 80 -3.28 17.48 13.39
C LYS A 80 -3.77 17.07 14.77
N GLY A 81 -2.87 16.52 15.58
CA GLY A 81 -3.13 16.20 16.98
C GLY A 81 -2.76 14.77 17.37
N ARG A 82 -3.18 14.35 18.56
CA ARG A 82 -2.98 12.98 19.06
C ARG A 82 -4.28 12.18 18.98
N MET A 83 -4.32 11.15 18.15
CA MET A 83 -5.50 10.29 18.02
C MET A 83 -5.15 8.93 17.43
N SER A 84 -6.12 8.01 17.43
CA SER A 84 -5.89 6.66 16.91
C SER A 84 -5.77 6.65 15.37
N PRO A 85 -5.00 5.71 14.78
CA PRO A 85 -4.85 5.56 13.33
C PRO A 85 -6.20 5.54 12.60
N ALA A 86 -7.20 4.85 13.14
CA ALA A 86 -8.54 4.81 12.55
C ALA A 86 -9.25 6.18 12.52
N ARG A 87 -9.00 7.05 13.51
CA ARG A 87 -9.54 8.42 13.51
C ARG A 87 -8.76 9.32 12.55
N ILE A 88 -7.43 9.20 12.52
CA ILE A 88 -6.58 9.94 11.58
C ILE A 88 -7.04 9.68 10.15
N LEU A 89 -7.14 8.40 9.76
CA LEU A 89 -7.49 8.02 8.40
C LEU A 89 -8.92 8.48 8.01
N ARG A 90 -9.89 8.36 8.93
CA ARG A 90 -11.25 8.89 8.68
C ARG A 90 -11.27 10.40 8.50
N GLN A 91 -10.46 11.14 9.26
CA GLN A 91 -10.36 12.60 9.10
C GLN A 91 -9.66 12.98 7.80
N MET A 92 -8.58 12.30 7.40
CA MET A 92 -7.92 12.54 6.12
C MET A 92 -8.90 12.40 4.94
N LEU A 93 -9.76 11.38 4.98
CA LEU A 93 -10.73 11.10 3.92
C LEU A 93 -12.04 11.91 4.01
N SER A 94 -12.20 12.77 5.03
CA SER A 94 -13.50 13.40 5.31
C SER A 94 -13.98 14.36 4.21
N ALA A 95 -13.06 14.89 3.40
CA ALA A 95 -13.35 15.76 2.27
C ALA A 95 -13.56 14.99 0.94
N SER A 96 -13.57 13.65 0.98
CA SER A 96 -13.64 12.80 -0.21
C SER A 96 -14.80 11.80 -0.12
N PRO A 97 -15.26 11.23 -1.25
CA PRO A 97 -16.22 10.11 -1.24
C PRO A 97 -15.62 8.81 -0.67
N LEU A 98 -14.30 8.78 -0.45
CA LEU A 98 -13.59 7.62 0.03
C LEU A 98 -13.90 7.34 1.51
N LYS A 99 -13.85 6.06 1.86
CA LYS A 99 -14.04 5.54 3.21
C LYS A 99 -12.89 4.60 3.56
N ALA A 100 -12.71 4.39 4.84
CA ALA A 100 -11.75 3.43 5.37
C ALA A 100 -12.47 2.35 6.18
N LYS A 101 -12.03 1.10 6.01
CA LYS A 101 -12.41 -0.03 6.86
C LYS A 101 -11.16 -0.68 7.44
N VAL A 102 -11.29 -1.28 8.62
CA VAL A 102 -10.22 -2.08 9.22
C VAL A 102 -10.15 -3.42 8.49
N ILE A 103 -8.93 -3.86 8.18
CA ILE A 103 -8.63 -5.18 7.63
C ILE A 103 -7.59 -5.88 8.51
N LYS A 104 -7.32 -7.16 8.26
CA LYS A 104 -6.30 -7.90 9.00
C LYS A 104 -4.93 -7.21 8.84
N GLY A 105 -4.43 -6.62 9.92
CA GLY A 105 -3.13 -5.95 9.97
C GLY A 105 -3.10 -4.48 9.55
N GLY A 106 -4.24 -3.86 9.19
CA GLY A 106 -4.21 -2.46 8.74
C GLY A 106 -5.56 -1.90 8.31
N PHE A 107 -5.54 -1.06 7.28
CA PHE A 107 -6.73 -0.41 6.74
C PHE A 107 -6.87 -0.63 5.23
N SER A 108 -8.12 -0.67 4.77
CA SER A 108 -8.46 -0.61 3.36
C SER A 108 -9.24 0.66 3.08
N VAL A 109 -8.82 1.41 2.05
CA VAL A 109 -9.54 2.57 1.52
C VAL A 109 -10.33 2.16 0.29
N TYR A 110 -11.59 2.55 0.22
CA TYR A 110 -12.54 2.18 -0.82
C TYR A 110 -13.49 3.34 -1.14
N MET A 111 -14.15 3.30 -2.29
CA MET A 111 -15.16 4.29 -2.68
C MET A 111 -16.53 3.78 -2.23
N LYS A 112 -17.34 4.64 -1.60
CA LYS A 112 -18.71 4.28 -1.20
C LYS A 112 -19.65 4.25 -2.40
#